data_AF-A0A9D8J2G6-F1
#
_entry.id   AF-A0A9D8J2G6-F1
#
_cell.length_a   1.000
_cell.length_b   1.000
_cell.length_c   1.000
_cell.angle_alpha   90.00
_cell.angle_beta   90.00
_cell.angle_gamma   90.00
#
_symmetry.space_group_name_H-M   'P 1'
#
loop_
_entity.id
_entity.type
_entity.pdbx_description
1 polymer ?
#
loop_
_entity_poly.entity_id
_entity_poly.type
_entity_poly.pdbx_seq_one_letter_code
_entity_poly.pdbx_strand_id
1 'polypeptide(L)'
;MSRIRHRVRSTQASRKSAASGAASLPGQPSATGSDRPAPRTWLRLLAVAVLLLFGALAFHWFGLEQGASDSHGAHSAPSRSAGYVGAEACADCHRPEFERWQQSHHAMAMLQPDARSVLGDFRDSHFEKDGRRTSFFRSDAQFVVRTEGPDGRTADYPVKFTFGWKPLQQYLLQLPGGHLQAFSIAWDTRVASEGGKRWFHLYPNENIDFRDPLHWTGPYQNWNFMCSDCHSTNVRHNYDAATDRFDTQWSAPQVSCEACHGPGSAHVGWAERQRHFWTRWRNEAEKRGLVVRFEHTASPEHRAALLRRSTLSFTEGAELKACAVCHSRRTPLTNEFLPAEGYDQHYLAALLSDDLYFVDGQIKDEVYEYNSFRQSKMFAKGVNCSDCHDPHSAQLRSDNQGVCLQCHAADRYDVAAHHHHPATERKAAVGCVDCHMPQRTYMVVDPRRDHSFRVPRPELSERYGVPNACQQCHREKPAAWAAAEVKHWLGRDASGFQQFTDTLYAVRRTMIGAETLLRGALD
;
A
#
# COMPACT_ATOMS: atom_id res chain seq x y z
N MET A 1 17.54 41.29 52.23
CA MET A 1 16.36 41.03 53.09
C MET A 1 16.27 39.52 53.32
N SER A 2 16.33 39.11 54.60
CA SER A 2 16.28 37.76 55.24
C SER A 2 15.99 36.53 54.34
N ARG A 3 16.85 35.49 54.19
CA ARG A 3 17.39 34.48 55.16
C ARG A 3 16.29 33.92 56.10
N ILE A 4 16.05 32.61 56.21
CA ILE A 4 16.81 31.66 57.05
C ILE A 4 16.29 30.23 56.81
N ARG A 5 17.23 29.25 56.85
CA ARG A 5 17.05 27.78 56.91
C ARG A 5 16.83 27.29 58.36
N HIS A 6 16.24 26.11 58.57
CA HIS A 6 16.63 25.04 59.55
C HIS A 6 15.56 23.93 59.43
N ARG A 7 15.81 22.64 59.09
CA ARG A 7 16.68 21.55 59.59
C ARG A 7 16.27 21.02 60.99
N VAL A 8 15.88 19.73 61.03
CA VAL A 8 16.37 18.63 61.92
C VAL A 8 15.28 17.72 62.57
N ARG A 9 15.42 16.41 62.30
CA ARG A 9 15.23 15.15 63.09
C ARG A 9 14.16 15.05 64.19
N SER A 10 13.28 14.04 64.17
CA SER A 10 13.40 12.62 64.59
C SER A 10 13.07 12.34 66.06
N THR A 11 12.06 11.50 66.31
CA THR A 11 11.89 10.53 67.43
C THR A 11 10.56 9.79 67.17
N GLN A 12 10.55 8.56 66.67
CA GLN A 12 10.53 7.29 67.42
C GLN A 12 9.46 7.16 68.52
N ALA A 13 8.68 6.08 68.36
CA ALA A 13 8.16 5.17 69.39
C ALA A 13 6.69 5.29 69.86
N SER A 14 5.94 4.22 69.56
CA SER A 14 5.29 3.34 70.55
C SER A 14 3.77 3.49 70.83
N ARG A 15 3.15 2.30 70.90
CA ARG A 15 1.93 1.89 71.65
C ARG A 15 0.57 2.26 71.03
N LYS A 16 -0.18 1.25 70.59
CA LYS A 16 -1.04 0.30 71.34
C LYS A 16 -2.39 0.90 71.70
N SER A 17 -3.40 0.41 70.97
CA SER A 17 -4.70 -0.11 71.44
C SER A 17 -5.01 -0.01 72.94
N ALA A 18 -6.20 0.54 73.24
CA ALA A 18 -7.10 0.13 74.32
C ALA A 18 -8.52 0.59 73.90
N ALA A 19 -9.55 -0.25 73.75
CA ALA A 19 -10.16 -1.24 74.63
C ALA A 19 -11.33 -0.69 75.45
N SER A 20 -12.46 -1.37 75.33
CA SER A 20 -13.51 -1.55 76.35
C SER A 20 -14.13 -2.92 76.03
N GLY A 21 -14.01 -3.98 76.83
CA GLY A 21 -14.19 -4.10 78.28
C GLY A 21 -15.57 -4.71 78.51
N ALA A 22 -15.67 -6.05 78.56
CA ALA A 22 -15.89 -6.85 79.79
C ALA A 22 -17.41 -7.23 79.92
N ALA A 23 -17.89 -8.37 80.44
CA ALA A 23 -17.31 -9.52 81.16
C ALA A 23 -18.36 -10.69 81.27
N SER A 24 -17.87 -11.93 81.36
CA SER A 24 -18.27 -13.08 82.24
C SER A 24 -19.74 -13.58 82.33
N LEU A 25 -20.08 -14.83 81.94
CA LEU A 25 -19.93 -16.16 82.62
C LEU A 25 -20.88 -16.40 83.84
N PRO A 26 -21.18 -17.64 84.31
CA PRO A 26 -21.09 -19.00 83.71
C PRO A 26 -22.30 -19.94 83.99
N GLY A 27 -22.30 -21.16 83.44
CA GLY A 27 -23.12 -22.28 83.95
C GLY A 27 -23.25 -23.50 83.02
N GLN A 28 -22.60 -24.62 83.37
CA GLN A 28 -22.97 -26.02 83.02
C GLN A 28 -23.47 -26.71 84.32
N PRO A 29 -24.07 -27.94 84.35
CA PRO A 29 -24.11 -29.02 83.35
C PRO A 29 -25.47 -29.78 83.22
N SER A 30 -25.48 -30.86 82.40
CA SER A 30 -26.12 -32.19 82.61
C SER A 30 -27.01 -32.71 81.46
N ALA A 31 -26.90 -34.02 81.24
CA ALA A 31 -27.27 -34.78 80.04
C ALA A 31 -28.69 -35.37 80.03
N THR A 32 -29.09 -35.85 78.84
CA THR A 32 -30.01 -36.95 78.41
C THR A 32 -30.83 -36.44 77.23
N GLY A 33 -30.88 -37.02 76.03
CA GLY A 33 -31.15 -38.41 75.69
C GLY A 33 -32.35 -38.43 74.72
N SER A 34 -32.28 -39.29 73.70
CA SER A 34 -33.32 -39.72 72.73
C SER A 34 -33.83 -38.79 71.60
N ASP A 35 -33.56 -39.31 70.40
CA ASP A 35 -34.43 -39.45 69.23
C ASP A 35 -34.33 -38.51 68.01
N ARG A 36 -33.86 -39.16 66.92
CA ARG A 36 -33.80 -38.73 65.52
C ARG A 36 -35.21 -38.57 64.94
N PRO A 37 -35.31 -37.88 63.78
CA PRO A 37 -35.65 -38.66 62.59
C PRO A 37 -34.59 -38.55 61.47
N ALA A 38 -34.62 -39.57 60.62
CA ALA A 38 -33.61 -39.97 59.63
C ALA A 38 -33.29 -38.92 58.55
N PRO A 39 -32.10 -39.01 57.91
CA PRO A 39 -31.60 -38.00 56.99
C PRO A 39 -32.30 -38.05 55.63
N ARG A 40 -32.47 -36.86 55.02
CA ARG A 40 -32.99 -36.64 53.66
C ARG A 40 -32.07 -37.22 52.58
N THR A 41 -31.95 -38.54 52.55
CA THR A 41 -31.19 -39.31 51.55
C THR A 41 -31.68 -39.04 50.13
N TRP A 42 -32.99 -38.77 49.96
CA TRP A 42 -33.56 -38.42 48.65
C TRP A 42 -33.01 -37.11 48.09
N LEU A 43 -32.74 -36.09 48.91
CA LEU A 43 -32.16 -34.82 48.44
C LEU A 43 -30.72 -34.97 47.96
N ARG A 44 -29.94 -35.87 48.60
CA ARG A 44 -28.60 -36.21 48.14
C ARG A 44 -28.64 -37.03 46.86
N LEU A 45 -29.58 -37.96 46.73
CA LEU A 45 -29.79 -38.73 45.51
C LEU A 45 -30.27 -37.83 44.35
N LEU A 46 -31.10 -36.82 44.62
CA LEU A 46 -31.58 -35.87 43.62
C LEU A 46 -30.45 -34.92 43.18
N ALA A 47 -29.60 -34.47 44.10
CA ALA A 47 -28.40 -33.69 43.76
C ALA A 47 -27.39 -34.50 42.92
N VAL A 48 -27.17 -35.78 43.26
CA VAL A 48 -26.32 -36.68 42.47
C VAL A 48 -26.96 -36.97 41.11
N ALA A 49 -28.27 -37.18 41.04
CA ALA A 49 -28.96 -37.39 39.77
C ALA A 49 -28.88 -36.17 38.86
N VAL A 50 -29.04 -34.95 39.39
CA VAL A 50 -28.87 -33.69 38.63
C VAL A 50 -27.43 -33.51 38.17
N LEU A 51 -26.44 -33.81 39.01
CA LEU A 51 -25.02 -33.75 38.62
C LEU A 51 -24.67 -34.78 37.56
N LEU A 52 -25.22 -36.00 37.65
CA LEU A 52 -25.05 -37.04 36.64
C LEU A 52 -25.77 -36.68 35.34
N LEU A 53 -26.94 -36.02 35.40
CA LEU A 53 -27.64 -35.54 34.22
C LEU A 53 -26.86 -34.41 33.53
N PHE A 54 -26.31 -33.47 34.31
CA PHE A 54 -25.44 -32.42 33.78
C PHE A 54 -24.15 -32.99 33.20
N GLY A 55 -23.54 -33.98 33.87
CA GLY A 55 -22.36 -34.68 33.37
C GLY A 55 -22.64 -35.48 32.10
N ALA A 56 -23.80 -36.15 32.01
CA ALA A 56 -24.23 -36.90 30.84
C ALA A 56 -24.60 -35.97 29.68
N LEU A 57 -25.26 -34.83 29.94
CA LEU A 57 -25.52 -33.80 28.94
C LEU A 57 -24.22 -33.17 28.45
N ALA A 58 -23.29 -32.84 29.35
CA ALA A 58 -21.97 -32.33 28.98
C ALA A 58 -21.19 -33.37 28.17
N PHE A 59 -21.21 -34.65 28.55
CA PHE A 59 -20.54 -35.72 27.80
C PHE A 59 -21.24 -36.01 26.46
N HIS A 60 -22.56 -35.90 26.36
CA HIS A 60 -23.26 -36.08 25.09
C HIS A 60 -23.00 -34.89 24.14
N TRP A 61 -22.89 -33.68 24.70
CA TRP A 61 -22.66 -32.45 23.94
C TRP A 61 -21.19 -32.22 23.57
N PHE A 62 -20.24 -32.62 24.41
CA PHE A 62 -18.79 -32.51 24.14
C PHE A 62 -18.16 -33.81 23.62
N GLY A 63 -18.70 -34.97 23.98
CA GLY A 63 -18.15 -36.29 23.63
C GLY A 63 -18.55 -36.80 22.24
N LEU A 64 -19.58 -36.23 21.61
CA LEU A 64 -19.92 -36.56 20.22
C LEU A 64 -19.10 -35.80 19.18
N GLU A 65 -18.34 -34.77 19.56
CA GLU A 65 -17.48 -34.02 18.61
C GLU A 65 -16.04 -34.57 18.51
N GLN A 66 -15.64 -35.54 19.35
CA GLN A 66 -14.28 -36.10 19.34
C GLN A 66 -14.15 -37.47 18.64
N GLY A 67 -15.20 -37.93 17.96
CA GLY A 67 -15.23 -39.23 17.27
C GLY A 67 -15.16 -39.15 15.75
N ALA A 68 -14.17 -38.45 15.19
CA ALA A 68 -13.79 -38.57 13.77
C ALA A 68 -12.39 -38.00 13.49
N SER A 69 -11.37 -38.53 14.16
CA SER A 69 -9.98 -38.41 13.68
C SER A 69 -9.44 -39.82 13.49
N ASP A 70 -9.59 -40.34 12.28
CA ASP A 70 -8.55 -41.11 11.58
C ASP A 70 -9.13 -41.72 10.29
N SER A 71 -8.85 -41.06 9.17
CA SER A 71 -8.68 -41.73 7.88
C SER A 71 -7.94 -40.81 6.90
N HIS A 72 -6.67 -41.14 6.70
CA HIS A 72 -5.88 -41.02 5.47
C HIS A 72 -5.67 -39.67 4.79
N GLY A 73 -4.41 -39.48 4.37
CA GLY A 73 -3.98 -38.46 3.43
C GLY A 73 -4.89 -38.41 2.21
N ALA A 74 -5.74 -37.40 2.19
CA ALA A 74 -6.25 -36.76 1.01
C ALA A 74 -5.97 -35.28 1.22
N HIS A 75 -5.40 -34.63 0.21
CA HIS A 75 -5.39 -33.18 0.12
C HIS A 75 -6.78 -32.68 0.50
N SER A 76 -6.88 -32.04 1.67
CA SER A 76 -8.09 -31.34 2.07
C SER A 76 -8.42 -30.39 0.94
N ALA A 77 -9.51 -30.72 0.24
CA ALA A 77 -10.11 -29.85 -0.76
C ALA A 77 -10.19 -28.43 -0.19
N PRO A 78 -9.91 -27.39 -0.99
CA PRO A 78 -9.90 -26.02 -0.50
C PRO A 78 -11.22 -25.78 0.25
N SER A 79 -11.11 -25.31 1.50
CA SER A 79 -12.27 -24.84 2.26
C SER A 79 -13.12 -23.99 1.34
N ARG A 80 -14.46 -24.18 1.32
CA ARG A 80 -15.43 -23.34 0.58
C ARG A 80 -14.82 -21.98 0.31
N SER A 81 -14.46 -21.72 -0.95
CA SER A 81 -13.58 -20.63 -1.33
C SER A 81 -14.03 -19.34 -0.65
N ALA A 82 -13.12 -18.70 0.10
CA ALA A 82 -13.41 -17.37 0.62
C ALA A 82 -13.78 -16.49 -0.57
N GLY A 83 -14.96 -15.88 -0.50
CA GLY A 83 -15.56 -15.07 -1.54
C GLY A 83 -15.29 -13.59 -1.31
N TYR A 84 -15.42 -12.81 -2.38
CA TYR A 84 -15.37 -11.36 -2.35
C TYR A 84 -16.75 -10.83 -1.95
N VAL A 85 -16.79 -9.97 -0.93
CA VAL A 85 -18.03 -9.47 -0.31
C VAL A 85 -18.33 -8.00 -0.65
N GLY A 86 -17.39 -7.31 -1.31
CA GLY A 86 -17.52 -5.89 -1.64
C GLY A 86 -17.13 -4.96 -0.48
N ALA A 87 -16.84 -3.71 -0.81
CA ALA A 87 -16.35 -2.72 0.16
C ALA A 87 -17.41 -2.33 1.19
N GLU A 88 -18.68 -2.38 0.80
CA GLU A 88 -19.82 -2.01 1.63
C GLU A 88 -19.93 -2.90 2.86
N ALA A 89 -19.65 -4.21 2.73
CA ALA A 89 -19.61 -5.14 3.85
C ALA A 89 -18.52 -4.76 4.89
N CYS A 90 -17.46 -4.08 4.46
CA CYS A 90 -16.41 -3.60 5.35
C CYS A 90 -16.85 -2.34 6.13
N ALA A 91 -17.66 -1.48 5.52
CA ALA A 91 -18.05 -0.17 6.06
C ALA A 91 -18.85 -0.26 7.38
N ASP A 92 -19.52 -1.37 7.63
CA ASP A 92 -20.30 -1.60 8.84
C ASP A 92 -19.43 -1.64 10.11
N CYS A 93 -18.21 -2.16 10.01
CA CYS A 93 -17.25 -2.25 11.11
C CYS A 93 -16.07 -1.28 10.97
N HIS A 94 -15.69 -0.90 9.75
CA HIS A 94 -14.50 -0.11 9.41
C HIS A 94 -14.87 1.21 8.71
N ARG A 95 -15.85 1.92 9.27
CA ARG A 95 -16.35 3.18 8.70
C ARG A 95 -15.27 4.24 8.46
N PRO A 96 -14.34 4.51 9.40
CA PRO A 96 -13.29 5.52 9.17
C PRO A 96 -12.37 5.18 8.00
N GLU A 97 -11.98 3.91 7.87
CA GLU A 97 -11.14 3.42 6.77
C GLU A 97 -11.89 3.53 5.43
N PHE A 98 -13.16 3.12 5.42
CA PHE A 98 -14.01 3.19 4.23
C PHE A 98 -14.22 4.63 3.74
N GLU A 99 -14.49 5.57 4.64
CA GLU A 99 -14.64 7.00 4.30
C GLU A 99 -13.36 7.62 3.74
N ARG A 100 -12.18 7.22 4.27
CA ARG A 100 -10.88 7.62 3.70
C ARG A 100 -10.67 7.01 2.32
N TRP A 101 -10.99 5.73 2.15
CA TRP A 101 -10.88 5.03 0.87
C TRP A 101 -11.74 5.65 -0.23
N GLN A 102 -13.00 5.98 0.06
CA GLN A 102 -13.89 6.60 -0.94
C GLN A 102 -13.34 7.92 -1.53
N GLN A 103 -12.48 8.61 -0.79
CA GLN A 103 -11.87 9.88 -1.22
C GLN A 103 -10.51 9.68 -1.91
N SER A 104 -9.99 8.46 -1.93
CA SER A 104 -8.69 8.13 -2.50
C SER A 104 -8.74 7.96 -4.01
N HIS A 105 -7.60 8.13 -4.67
CA HIS A 105 -7.47 7.79 -6.09
C HIS A 105 -7.64 6.29 -6.36
N HIS A 106 -7.44 5.41 -5.37
CA HIS A 106 -7.73 3.98 -5.51
C HIS A 106 -9.22 3.71 -5.75
N ALA A 107 -10.10 4.38 -5.01
CA ALA A 107 -11.55 4.29 -5.23
C ALA A 107 -11.99 4.92 -6.56
N MET A 108 -11.20 5.85 -7.09
CA MET A 108 -11.47 6.58 -8.35
C MET A 108 -10.71 6.01 -9.55
N ALA A 109 -10.00 4.88 -9.39
CA ALA A 109 -9.12 4.30 -10.40
C ALA A 109 -9.87 4.00 -11.71
N MET A 110 -11.10 3.51 -11.59
CA MET A 110 -12.04 3.32 -12.71
C MET A 110 -13.48 3.48 -12.21
N LEU A 111 -14.27 4.34 -12.85
CA LEU A 111 -15.65 4.64 -12.47
C LEU A 111 -16.58 4.65 -13.68
N GLN A 112 -17.88 4.43 -13.44
CA GLN A 112 -18.91 4.69 -14.44
C GLN A 112 -18.94 6.19 -14.79
N PRO A 113 -19.15 6.56 -16.06
CA PRO A 113 -19.17 7.96 -16.47
C PRO A 113 -20.47 8.64 -16.01
N ASP A 114 -20.35 9.63 -15.14
CA ASP A 114 -21.41 10.53 -14.71
C ASP A 114 -20.87 11.97 -14.59
N ALA A 115 -21.74 12.91 -14.22
CA ALA A 115 -21.35 14.33 -14.09
C ALA A 115 -20.31 14.62 -13.00
N ARG A 116 -20.06 13.67 -12.08
CA ARG A 116 -19.07 13.77 -11.00
C ARG A 116 -17.77 13.05 -11.35
N SER A 117 -17.83 11.94 -12.10
CA SER A 117 -16.65 11.16 -12.46
C SER A 117 -15.94 11.67 -13.72
N VAL A 118 -16.67 12.26 -14.66
CA VAL A 118 -16.11 12.86 -15.88
C VAL A 118 -15.58 14.26 -15.60
N LEU A 119 -14.26 14.40 -15.55
CA LEU A 119 -13.59 15.67 -15.27
C LEU A 119 -13.26 16.47 -16.54
N GLY A 120 -13.29 15.82 -17.70
CA GLY A 120 -12.97 16.40 -19.00
C GLY A 120 -14.09 17.25 -19.59
N ASP A 121 -13.72 18.11 -20.54
CA ASP A 121 -14.67 19.02 -21.18
C ASP A 121 -15.42 18.33 -22.33
N PHE A 122 -16.62 17.81 -22.06
CA PHE A 122 -17.53 17.25 -23.07
C PHE A 122 -18.62 18.25 -23.52
N ARG A 123 -18.35 19.56 -23.46
CA ARG A 123 -19.26 20.62 -23.94
C ARG A 123 -18.92 21.03 -25.37
N ASP A 124 -19.01 20.07 -26.29
CA ASP A 124 -18.70 20.25 -27.72
C ASP A 124 -17.27 20.74 -27.97
N SER A 125 -16.31 20.24 -27.18
CA SER A 125 -14.90 20.59 -27.31
C SER A 125 -14.21 19.71 -28.37
N HIS A 126 -13.02 20.11 -28.81
CA HIS A 126 -12.22 19.32 -29.74
C HIS A 126 -10.72 19.43 -29.45
N PHE A 127 -9.98 18.45 -29.94
CA PHE A 127 -8.53 18.39 -29.92
C PHE A 127 -8.03 18.02 -31.33
N GLU A 128 -6.99 18.71 -31.80
CA GLU A 128 -6.41 18.47 -33.12
C GLU A 128 -4.92 18.19 -32.99
N LYS A 129 -4.44 17.16 -33.70
CA LYS A 129 -3.03 16.79 -33.78
C LYS A 129 -2.76 16.10 -35.11
N ASP A 130 -1.69 16.48 -35.79
CA ASP A 130 -1.25 15.89 -37.06
C ASP A 130 -2.36 15.81 -38.13
N GLY A 131 -3.20 16.84 -38.21
CA GLY A 131 -4.32 16.90 -39.16
C GLY A 131 -5.53 16.03 -38.81
N ARG A 132 -5.54 15.35 -37.66
CA ARG A 132 -6.66 14.55 -37.16
C ARG A 132 -7.39 15.30 -36.05
N ARG A 133 -8.71 15.33 -36.14
CA ARG A 133 -9.59 15.98 -35.17
C ARG A 133 -10.36 14.95 -34.35
N THR A 134 -10.28 15.08 -33.04
CA THR A 134 -11.11 14.36 -32.08
C THR A 134 -12.08 15.35 -31.43
N SER A 135 -13.36 14.99 -31.31
CA SER A 135 -14.38 15.84 -30.65
C SER A 135 -14.96 15.13 -29.42
N PHE A 136 -15.28 15.91 -28.39
CA PHE A 136 -15.79 15.45 -27.11
C PHE A 136 -17.10 16.17 -26.81
N PHE A 137 -18.20 15.42 -26.75
CA PHE A 137 -19.54 16.00 -26.59
C PHE A 137 -20.45 15.07 -25.80
N ARG A 138 -21.62 15.58 -25.43
CA ARG A 138 -22.69 14.77 -24.84
C ARG A 138 -23.75 14.47 -25.88
N SER A 139 -24.17 13.21 -25.94
CA SER A 139 -25.35 12.77 -26.68
C SER A 139 -26.33 12.19 -25.66
N ASP A 140 -27.45 12.87 -25.45
CA ASP A 140 -28.37 12.58 -24.34
C ASP A 140 -27.66 12.52 -22.98
N ALA A 141 -27.74 11.38 -22.29
CA ALA A 141 -27.07 11.13 -21.02
C ALA A 141 -25.61 10.66 -21.18
N GLN A 142 -25.17 10.34 -22.40
CA GLN A 142 -23.85 9.72 -22.64
C GLN A 142 -22.77 10.77 -22.93
N PHE A 143 -21.55 10.47 -22.49
CA PHE A 143 -20.33 11.16 -22.90
C PHE A 143 -19.75 10.43 -24.11
N VAL A 144 -19.46 11.16 -25.20
CA VAL A 144 -19.11 10.58 -26.49
C VAL A 144 -17.81 11.19 -27.01
N VAL A 145 -16.94 10.33 -27.52
CA VAL A 145 -15.71 10.69 -28.23
C VAL A 145 -15.91 10.39 -29.71
N ARG A 146 -15.85 11.41 -30.57
CA ARG A 146 -15.80 11.25 -32.02
C ARG A 146 -14.36 11.29 -32.49
N THR A 147 -13.86 10.18 -33.04
CA THR A 147 -12.44 10.02 -33.41
C THR A 147 -12.26 8.96 -34.49
N GLU A 148 -11.05 8.90 -35.06
CA GLU A 148 -10.63 7.85 -36.00
C GLU A 148 -10.70 6.46 -35.34
N GLY A 149 -11.38 5.52 -36.00
CA GLY A 149 -11.53 4.13 -35.58
C GLY A 149 -10.46 3.20 -36.15
N PRO A 150 -10.62 1.88 -36.01
CA PRO A 150 -9.64 0.89 -36.45
C PRO A 150 -9.49 0.82 -37.98
N ASP A 151 -10.45 1.35 -38.74
CA ASP A 151 -10.44 1.41 -40.20
C ASP A 151 -9.99 2.77 -40.77
N GLY A 152 -9.51 3.68 -39.90
CA GLY A 152 -9.13 5.03 -40.28
C GLY A 152 -10.31 5.97 -40.52
N ARG A 153 -11.55 5.53 -40.30
CA ARG A 153 -12.74 6.38 -40.45
C ARG A 153 -13.17 6.96 -39.12
N THR A 154 -13.73 8.17 -39.14
CA THR A 154 -14.28 8.79 -37.95
C THR A 154 -15.60 8.14 -37.54
N ALA A 155 -15.73 7.79 -36.27
CA ALA A 155 -16.96 7.27 -35.67
C ALA A 155 -17.16 7.80 -34.24
N ASP A 156 -18.35 7.56 -33.69
CA ASP A 156 -18.75 7.96 -32.35
C ASP A 156 -18.60 6.80 -31.38
N TYR A 157 -17.83 7.00 -30.31
CA TYR A 157 -17.56 6.02 -29.28
C TYR A 157 -18.06 6.53 -27.94
N PRO A 158 -19.13 5.94 -27.37
CA PRO A 158 -19.53 6.23 -26.01
C PRO A 158 -18.41 5.88 -25.03
N VAL A 159 -18.15 6.78 -24.08
CA VAL A 159 -17.26 6.51 -22.96
C VAL A 159 -17.88 5.41 -22.11
N LYS A 160 -17.13 4.33 -21.88
CA LYS A 160 -17.57 3.20 -21.07
C LYS A 160 -17.21 3.39 -19.60
N PHE A 161 -16.01 3.90 -19.32
CA PHE A 161 -15.52 4.20 -17.98
C PHE A 161 -14.62 5.44 -18.00
N THR A 162 -14.58 6.16 -16.89
CA THR A 162 -13.47 7.09 -16.61
C THR A 162 -12.31 6.31 -16.04
N PHE A 163 -11.08 6.67 -16.40
CA PHE A 163 -9.86 5.93 -16.02
C PHE A 163 -8.80 6.89 -15.50
N GLY A 164 -8.43 6.75 -14.23
CA GLY A 164 -7.61 7.73 -13.53
C GLY A 164 -8.38 8.96 -13.04
N TRP A 165 -7.67 9.84 -12.30
CA TRP A 165 -8.27 10.98 -11.60
C TRP A 165 -7.41 12.24 -11.62
N LYS A 166 -6.22 12.21 -10.99
CA LYS A 166 -5.26 13.32 -11.00
C LYS A 166 -3.83 12.77 -11.15
N PRO A 167 -2.94 13.48 -11.87
CA PRO A 167 -3.14 14.78 -12.53
C PRO A 167 -3.74 14.70 -13.93
N LEU A 168 -4.07 13.50 -14.40
CA LEU A 168 -4.75 13.28 -15.68
C LEU A 168 -5.86 12.24 -15.54
N GLN A 169 -6.83 12.32 -16.44
CA GLN A 169 -7.90 11.35 -16.58
C GLN A 169 -8.01 10.93 -18.05
N GLN A 170 -7.94 9.63 -18.29
CA GLN A 170 -8.25 8.99 -19.56
C GLN A 170 -9.68 8.46 -19.54
N TYR A 171 -10.13 7.95 -20.69
CA TYR A 171 -11.44 7.35 -20.86
C TYR A 171 -11.30 5.99 -21.52
N LEU A 172 -12.09 5.01 -21.09
CA LEU A 172 -12.13 3.71 -21.73
C LEU A 172 -13.22 3.70 -22.80
N LEU A 173 -12.84 3.34 -24.03
CA LEU A 173 -13.74 3.15 -25.15
C LEU A 173 -13.83 1.65 -25.47
N GLN A 174 -15.02 1.17 -25.84
CA GLN A 174 -15.23 -0.26 -26.09
C GLN A 174 -15.25 -0.55 -27.59
N LEU A 175 -14.42 -1.49 -28.02
CA LEU A 175 -14.45 -2.10 -29.34
C LEU A 175 -15.24 -3.43 -29.31
N PRO A 176 -15.60 -4.00 -30.48
CA PRO A 176 -16.18 -5.34 -30.55
C PRO A 176 -15.32 -6.39 -29.84
N GLY A 177 -15.90 -7.53 -29.47
CA GLY A 177 -15.16 -8.61 -28.82
C GLY A 177 -14.87 -8.41 -27.32
N GLY A 178 -15.31 -7.30 -26.72
CA GLY A 178 -15.08 -7.02 -25.29
C GLY A 178 -13.79 -6.26 -24.99
N HIS A 179 -13.10 -5.78 -26.03
CA HIS A 179 -11.87 -5.01 -25.89
C HIS A 179 -12.19 -3.61 -25.37
N LEU A 180 -11.81 -3.35 -24.13
CA LEU A 180 -11.77 -2.02 -23.54
C LEU A 180 -10.41 -1.41 -23.86
N GLN A 181 -10.43 -0.21 -24.41
CA GLN A 181 -9.25 0.52 -24.86
C GLN A 181 -9.06 1.79 -24.06
N ALA A 182 -7.88 1.99 -23.50
CA ALA A 182 -7.48 3.23 -22.86
C ALA A 182 -7.22 4.29 -23.93
N PHE A 183 -8.07 5.32 -23.97
CA PHE A 183 -7.95 6.36 -24.99
C PHE A 183 -6.67 7.19 -24.81
N SER A 184 -5.95 7.45 -25.90
CA SER A 184 -4.63 8.08 -25.89
C SER A 184 -4.66 9.60 -25.71
N ILE A 185 -5.84 10.23 -25.85
CA ILE A 185 -6.06 11.64 -25.51
C ILE A 185 -6.66 11.71 -24.10
N ALA A 186 -5.88 12.27 -23.18
CA ALA A 186 -6.25 12.43 -21.79
C ALA A 186 -6.66 13.88 -21.50
N TRP A 187 -7.42 14.05 -20.42
CA TRP A 187 -7.71 15.35 -19.85
C TRP A 187 -6.73 15.67 -18.72
N ASP A 188 -6.09 16.83 -18.80
CA ASP A 188 -5.24 17.37 -17.74
C ASP A 188 -6.12 17.95 -16.62
N THR A 189 -6.22 17.26 -15.49
CA THR A 189 -7.15 17.61 -14.43
C THR A 189 -6.61 18.70 -13.49
N ARG A 190 -5.34 19.07 -13.65
CA ARG A 190 -4.69 20.17 -12.92
C ARG A 190 -5.42 21.48 -13.15
N VAL A 191 -5.15 22.45 -12.29
CA VAL A 191 -5.73 23.79 -12.41
C VAL A 191 -5.14 24.53 -13.61
N ALA A 192 -5.90 25.48 -14.18
CA ALA A 192 -5.47 26.23 -15.36
C ALA A 192 -4.16 27.01 -15.13
N SER A 193 -3.92 27.49 -13.91
CA SER A 193 -2.68 28.18 -13.53
C SER A 193 -1.42 27.28 -13.59
N GLU A 194 -1.59 25.96 -13.60
CA GLU A 194 -0.51 24.97 -13.79
C GLU A 194 -0.44 24.45 -15.23
N GLY A 195 -1.20 25.06 -16.16
CA GLY A 195 -1.32 24.61 -17.55
C GLY A 195 -2.29 23.44 -17.75
N GLY A 196 -3.15 23.16 -16.75
CA GLY A 196 -4.18 22.12 -16.83
C GLY A 196 -5.49 22.57 -17.48
N LYS A 197 -6.56 21.80 -17.26
CA LYS A 197 -7.90 21.97 -17.87
C LYS A 197 -7.88 21.97 -19.39
N ARG A 198 -7.17 21.01 -19.98
CA ARG A 198 -7.05 20.85 -21.43
C ARG A 198 -6.93 19.39 -21.84
N TRP A 199 -7.34 19.10 -23.07
CA TRP A 199 -7.04 17.85 -23.74
C TRP A 199 -5.58 17.81 -24.19
N PHE A 200 -4.95 16.65 -24.07
CA PHE A 200 -3.59 16.42 -24.56
C PHE A 200 -3.39 14.97 -24.98
N HIS A 201 -2.50 14.76 -25.95
CA HIS A 201 -2.12 13.42 -26.39
C HIS A 201 -0.98 12.89 -25.49
N LEU A 202 -1.08 11.64 -25.04
CA LEU A 202 -0.05 10.99 -24.21
C LEU A 202 1.30 10.82 -24.94
N TYR A 203 1.24 10.79 -26.27
CA TYR A 203 2.41 10.76 -27.15
C TYR A 203 2.47 12.07 -27.95
N PRO A 204 2.93 13.18 -27.35
CA PRO A 204 2.84 14.51 -27.99
C PRO A 204 3.76 14.65 -29.20
N ASN A 205 4.85 13.89 -29.25
CA ASN A 205 5.91 14.02 -30.27
C ASN A 205 5.85 12.93 -31.36
N GLU A 206 4.88 12.02 -31.31
CA GLU A 206 4.77 10.88 -32.22
C GLU A 206 3.56 11.02 -33.15
N ASN A 207 3.71 10.82 -34.46
CA ASN A 207 2.57 10.78 -35.39
C ASN A 207 2.00 9.36 -35.48
N ILE A 208 0.98 9.08 -34.66
CA ILE A 208 0.34 7.78 -34.52
C ILE A 208 -0.94 7.76 -35.37
N ASP A 209 -0.95 6.96 -36.43
CA ASP A 209 -2.14 6.74 -37.29
C ASP A 209 -2.87 5.43 -36.93
N PHE A 210 -4.05 5.18 -37.50
CA PHE A 210 -4.85 3.97 -37.20
C PHE A 210 -4.15 2.62 -37.40
N ARG A 211 -3.02 2.56 -38.10
CA ARG A 211 -2.24 1.33 -38.33
C ARG A 211 -1.16 1.10 -37.28
N ASP A 212 -0.84 2.13 -36.51
CA ASP A 212 0.20 2.08 -35.50
C ASP A 212 -0.28 1.28 -34.27
N PRO A 213 0.53 0.36 -33.73
CA PRO A 213 0.20 -0.40 -32.51
C PRO A 213 -0.11 0.46 -31.26
N LEU A 214 0.37 1.72 -31.22
CA LEU A 214 0.10 2.70 -30.16
C LEU A 214 -1.17 3.51 -30.39
N HIS A 215 -1.83 3.36 -31.54
CA HIS A 215 -3.16 3.95 -31.74
C HIS A 215 -4.12 3.45 -30.66
N TRP A 216 -5.12 4.24 -30.28
CA TRP A 216 -6.04 3.88 -29.20
C TRP A 216 -6.80 2.57 -29.47
N THR A 217 -6.92 2.14 -30.72
CA THR A 217 -7.51 0.84 -31.09
C THR A 217 -6.51 -0.32 -31.11
N GLY A 218 -5.22 -0.02 -30.95
CA GLY A 218 -4.12 -0.97 -31.03
C GLY A 218 -3.96 -1.82 -29.76
N PRO A 219 -3.14 -2.88 -29.82
CA PRO A 219 -2.95 -3.80 -28.70
C PRO A 219 -2.29 -3.15 -27.49
N TYR A 220 -1.43 -2.14 -27.66
CA TYR A 220 -0.74 -1.49 -26.54
C TYR A 220 -1.61 -0.53 -25.72
N GLN A 221 -2.85 -0.31 -26.15
CA GLN A 221 -3.83 0.51 -25.42
C GLN A 221 -4.92 -0.34 -24.77
N ASN A 222 -4.84 -1.68 -24.88
CA ASN A 222 -5.87 -2.57 -24.38
C ASN A 222 -5.87 -2.63 -22.85
N TRP A 223 -6.90 -2.07 -22.24
CA TRP A 223 -7.06 -2.02 -20.80
C TRP A 223 -7.18 -3.42 -20.18
N ASN A 224 -7.82 -4.37 -20.88
CA ASN A 224 -8.15 -5.68 -20.32
C ASN A 224 -6.93 -6.45 -19.85
N PHE A 225 -5.76 -6.31 -20.50
CA PHE A 225 -4.54 -7.02 -20.07
C PHE A 225 -3.39 -6.09 -19.67
N MET A 226 -3.39 -4.82 -20.10
CA MET A 226 -2.33 -3.88 -19.73
C MET A 226 -2.58 -3.16 -18.40
N CYS A 227 -3.84 -3.01 -17.99
CA CYS A 227 -4.22 -2.06 -16.94
C CYS A 227 -5.11 -2.65 -15.85
N SER A 228 -6.00 -3.57 -16.22
CA SER A 228 -7.04 -4.15 -15.37
C SER A 228 -6.54 -4.70 -14.02
N ASP A 229 -5.41 -5.42 -14.01
CA ASP A 229 -4.75 -5.97 -12.82
C ASP A 229 -4.50 -4.91 -11.74
N CYS A 230 -4.10 -3.71 -12.16
CA CYS A 230 -3.73 -2.63 -11.25
C CYS A 230 -4.92 -1.73 -10.86
N HIS A 231 -5.96 -1.73 -11.68
CA HIS A 231 -7.03 -0.74 -11.61
C HIS A 231 -8.39 -1.30 -11.21
N SER A 232 -8.48 -2.60 -10.94
CA SER A 232 -9.72 -3.26 -10.53
C SER A 232 -9.47 -4.29 -9.43
N THR A 233 -10.54 -4.81 -8.84
CA THR A 233 -10.44 -5.81 -7.77
C THR A 233 -10.80 -7.19 -8.30
N ASN A 234 -9.86 -8.14 -8.15
CA ASN A 234 -10.07 -9.55 -8.45
C ASN A 234 -10.57 -9.76 -9.88
N VAL A 235 -9.76 -9.25 -10.82
CA VAL A 235 -10.05 -9.34 -12.25
C VAL A 235 -9.76 -10.74 -12.78
N ARG A 236 -10.55 -11.15 -13.76
CA ARG A 236 -10.33 -12.32 -14.60
C ARG A 236 -10.50 -11.86 -16.03
N HIS A 237 -9.45 -11.97 -16.82
CA HIS A 237 -9.48 -11.48 -18.20
C HIS A 237 -10.43 -12.31 -19.07
N ASN A 238 -10.51 -13.62 -18.82
CA ASN A 238 -11.27 -14.61 -19.59
C ASN A 238 -11.09 -14.41 -21.09
N TYR A 239 -9.84 -14.33 -21.52
CA TYR A 239 -9.49 -14.14 -22.92
C TYR A 239 -9.60 -15.47 -23.67
N ASP A 240 -10.36 -15.47 -24.77
CA ASP A 240 -10.44 -16.58 -25.72
C ASP A 240 -9.61 -16.26 -26.97
N ALA A 241 -8.47 -16.94 -27.10
CA ALA A 241 -7.55 -16.75 -28.22
C ALA A 241 -8.11 -17.26 -29.57
N ALA A 242 -9.08 -18.18 -29.57
CA ALA A 242 -9.66 -18.69 -30.81
C ALA A 242 -10.63 -17.68 -31.44
N THR A 243 -11.29 -16.88 -30.60
CA THR A 243 -12.27 -15.88 -31.06
C THR A 243 -11.79 -14.43 -30.94
N ASP A 244 -10.61 -14.19 -30.35
CA ASP A 244 -10.07 -12.87 -30.00
C ASP A 244 -11.12 -12.06 -29.23
N ARG A 245 -11.51 -12.59 -28.07
CA ARG A 245 -12.53 -11.96 -27.21
C ARG A 245 -12.13 -11.96 -25.75
N PHE A 246 -12.49 -10.89 -25.08
CA PHE A 246 -12.41 -10.75 -23.64
C PHE A 246 -13.81 -10.85 -23.02
N ASP A 247 -13.99 -11.75 -22.06
CA ASP A 247 -15.11 -11.72 -21.11
C ASP A 247 -14.61 -11.25 -19.73
N THR A 248 -14.00 -10.06 -19.70
CA THR A 248 -13.34 -9.58 -18.49
C THR A 248 -14.35 -9.32 -17.38
N GLN A 249 -14.13 -9.98 -16.24
CA GLN A 249 -14.96 -9.88 -15.04
C GLN A 249 -14.11 -9.40 -13.86
N TRP A 250 -14.74 -8.71 -12.91
CA TRP A 250 -14.10 -8.23 -11.68
C TRP A 250 -15.11 -8.23 -10.53
N SER A 251 -14.62 -8.19 -9.29
CA SER A 251 -15.48 -8.01 -8.11
C SER A 251 -15.81 -6.54 -7.86
N ALA A 252 -14.90 -5.63 -8.21
CA ALA A 252 -15.15 -4.19 -8.22
C ALA A 252 -14.36 -3.54 -9.36
N PRO A 253 -14.92 -2.53 -10.06
CA PRO A 253 -14.20 -1.87 -11.13
C PRO A 253 -13.02 -1.02 -10.62
N GLN A 254 -13.02 -0.60 -9.36
CA GLN A 254 -11.94 0.15 -8.72
C GLN A 254 -11.01 -0.74 -7.86
N VAL A 255 -9.93 -0.16 -7.35
CA VAL A 255 -9.05 -0.78 -6.33
C VAL A 255 -9.75 -0.69 -4.98
N SER A 256 -10.44 -1.77 -4.60
CA SER A 256 -11.28 -1.89 -3.41
C SER A 256 -10.52 -2.49 -2.23
N CYS A 257 -11.16 -2.58 -1.06
CA CYS A 257 -10.59 -3.14 0.18
C CYS A 257 -9.98 -4.53 -0.05
N GLU A 258 -10.68 -5.37 -0.80
CA GLU A 258 -10.30 -6.76 -1.05
C GLU A 258 -9.20 -6.90 -2.12
N ALA A 259 -8.85 -5.84 -2.86
CA ALA A 259 -7.67 -5.85 -3.73
C ALA A 259 -6.37 -5.93 -2.92
N CYS A 260 -6.35 -5.29 -1.74
CA CYS A 260 -5.22 -5.32 -0.83
C CYS A 260 -5.34 -6.43 0.23
N HIS A 261 -6.56 -6.67 0.74
CA HIS A 261 -6.80 -7.58 1.86
C HIS A 261 -7.17 -9.01 1.47
N GLY A 262 -7.44 -9.25 0.17
CA GLY A 262 -7.99 -10.50 -0.34
C GLY A 262 -9.48 -10.69 -0.02
N PRO A 263 -10.06 -11.85 -0.39
CA PRO A 263 -11.49 -12.14 -0.19
C PRO A 263 -11.88 -12.08 1.29
N GLY A 264 -12.91 -11.28 1.59
CA GLY A 264 -13.33 -10.94 2.94
C GLY A 264 -14.37 -11.86 3.57
N SER A 265 -14.97 -12.82 2.85
CA SER A 265 -16.11 -13.59 3.37
C SER A 265 -15.80 -14.37 4.65
N ALA A 266 -14.59 -14.93 4.77
CA ALA A 266 -14.15 -15.63 5.98
C ALA A 266 -13.99 -14.65 7.16
N HIS A 267 -13.53 -13.43 6.90
CA HIS A 267 -13.39 -12.37 7.90
C HIS A 267 -14.74 -11.87 8.39
N VAL A 268 -15.67 -11.58 7.47
CA VAL A 268 -17.04 -11.18 7.81
C VAL A 268 -17.74 -12.26 8.62
N GLY A 269 -17.69 -13.52 8.17
CA GLY A 269 -18.28 -14.63 8.90
C GLY A 269 -17.66 -14.83 10.30
N TRP A 270 -16.36 -14.60 10.45
CA TRP A 270 -15.72 -14.57 11.78
C TRP A 270 -16.27 -13.42 12.64
N ALA A 271 -16.35 -12.20 12.10
CA ALA A 271 -16.81 -11.02 12.83
C ALA A 271 -18.27 -11.18 13.29
N GLU A 272 -19.14 -11.72 12.44
CA GLU A 272 -20.54 -12.02 12.77
C GLU A 272 -20.66 -13.02 13.92
N ARG A 273 -19.87 -14.10 13.88
CA ARG A 273 -19.83 -15.09 14.99
C ARG A 273 -19.39 -14.47 16.30
N GLN A 274 -18.54 -13.45 16.29
CA GLN A 274 -18.10 -12.74 17.51
C GLN A 274 -19.18 -11.81 18.09
N ARG A 275 -20.23 -11.46 17.33
CA ARG A 275 -21.38 -10.70 17.85
C ARG A 275 -22.28 -11.55 18.75
N HIS A 276 -22.20 -12.88 18.68
CA HIS A 276 -22.96 -13.80 19.54
C HIS A 276 -22.27 -14.00 20.89
N PHE A 277 -23.03 -13.90 21.98
CA PHE A 277 -22.46 -13.86 23.33
C PHE A 277 -21.77 -15.16 23.76
N TRP A 278 -22.24 -16.31 23.28
CA TRP A 278 -21.71 -17.64 23.62
C TRP A 278 -20.35 -17.92 22.98
N THR A 279 -20.05 -17.30 21.84
CA THR A 279 -18.82 -17.50 21.04
C THR A 279 -17.75 -16.45 21.33
N ARG A 280 -18.10 -15.35 22.01
CA ARG A 280 -17.19 -14.26 22.40
C ARG A 280 -15.99 -14.72 23.26
N TRP A 281 -16.13 -15.83 23.98
CA TRP A 281 -15.10 -16.37 24.88
C TRP A 281 -14.19 -17.41 24.23
N ARG A 282 -14.47 -17.85 23.00
CA ARG A 282 -13.56 -18.70 22.22
C ARG A 282 -12.50 -17.82 21.58
N ASN A 283 -11.30 -17.86 22.14
CA ASN A 283 -10.15 -17.08 21.68
C ASN A 283 -9.57 -17.68 20.38
N GLU A 284 -10.31 -17.60 19.28
CA GLU A 284 -9.84 -17.98 17.94
C GLU A 284 -9.05 -16.82 17.29
N ALA A 285 -8.10 -16.26 18.03
CA ALA A 285 -7.32 -15.09 17.62
C ALA A 285 -6.41 -15.37 16.41
N GLU A 286 -6.05 -16.63 16.16
CA GLU A 286 -5.06 -17.01 15.17
C GLU A 286 -5.57 -16.96 13.72
N LYS A 287 -6.89 -16.95 13.47
CA LYS A 287 -7.41 -16.77 12.09
C LYS A 287 -8.69 -15.95 12.10
N ARG A 288 -8.56 -14.62 12.22
CA ARG A 288 -9.66 -13.66 11.99
C ARG A 288 -10.24 -13.71 10.57
N GLY A 289 -9.84 -14.66 9.72
CA GLY A 289 -10.38 -14.87 8.37
C GLY A 289 -9.90 -13.89 7.30
N LEU A 290 -9.01 -12.94 7.63
CA LEU A 290 -8.45 -12.00 6.66
C LEU A 290 -7.20 -12.59 5.99
N VAL A 291 -7.12 -12.52 4.66
CA VAL A 291 -6.02 -13.11 3.87
C VAL A 291 -4.72 -12.32 4.02
N VAL A 292 -4.80 -11.00 3.81
CA VAL A 292 -3.67 -10.10 4.00
C VAL A 292 -3.98 -9.13 5.13
N ARG A 293 -3.14 -9.18 6.17
CA ARG A 293 -3.21 -8.31 7.33
C ARG A 293 -2.03 -7.35 7.28
N PHE A 294 -2.31 -6.06 7.24
CA PHE A 294 -1.27 -5.07 7.51
C PHE A 294 -1.09 -5.01 9.02
N GLU A 295 0.11 -5.32 9.49
CA GLU A 295 0.48 -5.01 10.86
C GLU A 295 0.44 -3.48 11.03
N HIS A 296 0.12 -2.98 12.22
CA HIS A 296 0.16 -1.54 12.46
C HIS A 296 1.62 -1.08 12.58
N THR A 297 2.29 -0.97 11.43
CA THR A 297 3.68 -0.51 11.25
C THR A 297 3.84 0.95 11.66
N ALA A 298 2.77 1.76 11.57
CA ALA A 298 2.78 3.15 12.01
C ALA A 298 2.86 3.37 13.53
N SER A 299 2.99 2.32 14.35
CA SER A 299 3.12 2.43 15.80
C SER A 299 4.50 2.94 16.25
N PRO A 300 4.60 3.76 17.32
CA PRO A 300 5.88 4.19 17.88
C PRO A 300 6.82 3.01 18.22
N GLU A 301 6.26 1.89 18.66
CA GLU A 301 7.01 0.68 19.00
C GLU A 301 7.68 0.05 17.78
N HIS A 302 6.95 -0.05 16.67
CA HIS A 302 7.48 -0.54 15.40
C HIS A 302 8.61 0.36 14.90
N ARG A 303 8.42 1.68 14.91
CA ARG A 303 9.45 2.65 14.52
C ARG A 303 10.71 2.55 15.38
N ALA A 304 10.53 2.43 16.70
CA ALA A 304 11.66 2.21 17.60
C ALA A 304 12.38 0.88 17.33
N ALA A 305 11.66 -0.17 16.92
CA ALA A 305 12.25 -1.44 16.51
C ALA A 305 13.08 -1.30 15.22
N LEU A 306 12.59 -0.57 14.22
CA LEU A 306 13.32 -0.26 12.99
C LEU A 306 14.65 0.46 13.27
N LEU A 307 14.62 1.46 14.17
CA LEU A 307 15.82 2.23 14.56
C LEU A 307 16.86 1.41 15.34
N ARG A 308 16.42 0.43 16.14
CA ARG A 308 17.30 -0.45 16.92
C ARG A 308 17.91 -1.58 16.10
N ARG A 309 17.46 -1.81 14.87
CA ARG A 309 17.90 -2.93 14.03
C ARG A 309 19.34 -2.72 13.60
N SER A 310 20.29 -3.40 14.25
CA SER A 310 21.72 -3.28 13.96
C SER A 310 22.12 -4.03 12.70
N THR A 311 21.52 -5.20 12.43
CA THR A 311 21.79 -6.02 11.24
C THR A 311 20.84 -5.68 10.08
N LEU A 312 21.30 -5.90 8.85
CA LEU A 312 20.43 -5.93 7.67
C LEU A 312 19.91 -7.37 7.53
N SER A 313 18.62 -7.57 7.70
CA SER A 313 17.96 -8.86 7.51
C SER A 313 16.47 -8.56 7.36
N PHE A 314 15.92 -8.81 6.18
CA PHE A 314 14.53 -8.53 5.88
C PHE A 314 13.95 -9.58 4.93
N THR A 315 12.69 -9.94 5.18
CA THR A 315 11.84 -10.74 4.29
C THR A 315 10.65 -9.90 3.89
N GLU A 316 10.36 -9.79 2.60
CA GLU A 316 9.22 -9.02 2.08
C GLU A 316 7.89 -9.54 2.65
N GLY A 317 7.25 -8.70 3.45
CA GLY A 317 5.96 -8.98 4.08
C GLY A 317 4.78 -8.85 3.12
N ALA A 318 3.61 -9.32 3.57
CA ALA A 318 2.38 -9.32 2.78
C ALA A 318 1.94 -7.91 2.34
N GLU A 319 2.23 -6.87 3.12
CA GLU A 319 1.92 -5.48 2.76
C GLU A 319 2.68 -5.02 1.51
N LEU A 320 4.01 -5.17 1.51
CA LEU A 320 4.83 -4.77 0.36
C LEU A 320 4.38 -5.49 -0.91
N LYS A 321 4.10 -6.79 -0.79
CA LYS A 321 3.62 -7.61 -1.90
C LYS A 321 2.25 -7.14 -2.41
N ALA A 322 1.33 -6.78 -1.52
CA ALA A 322 0.03 -6.25 -1.90
C ALA A 322 0.15 -4.91 -2.66
N CYS A 323 1.06 -4.02 -2.24
CA CYS A 323 1.33 -2.79 -2.99
C CYS A 323 2.04 -3.05 -4.32
N ALA A 324 3.01 -3.98 -4.33
CA ALA A 324 3.86 -4.26 -5.48
C ALA A 324 3.09 -4.78 -6.69
N VAL A 325 1.95 -5.44 -6.51
CA VAL A 325 1.07 -5.87 -7.62
C VAL A 325 0.79 -4.70 -8.56
N CYS A 326 0.53 -3.51 -8.03
CA CYS A 326 0.19 -2.35 -8.85
C CYS A 326 1.35 -1.37 -9.00
N HIS A 327 2.07 -1.10 -7.90
CA HIS A 327 3.12 -0.09 -7.83
C HIS A 327 4.49 -0.59 -8.28
N SER A 328 4.51 -1.42 -9.33
CA SER A 328 5.73 -1.94 -9.94
C SER A 328 5.60 -2.05 -11.46
N ARG A 329 6.72 -1.78 -12.14
CA ARG A 329 6.89 -2.25 -13.51
C ARG A 329 7.28 -3.72 -13.42
N ARG A 330 6.47 -4.57 -14.03
CA ARG A 330 6.53 -6.02 -13.88
C ARG A 330 6.01 -6.74 -15.12
N THR A 331 6.36 -8.01 -15.23
CA THR A 331 5.80 -8.94 -16.21
C THR A 331 4.88 -9.93 -15.49
N PRO A 332 3.62 -10.10 -15.91
CA PRO A 332 2.76 -11.16 -15.40
C PRO A 332 3.30 -12.53 -15.83
N LEU A 333 3.35 -13.47 -14.89
CA LEU A 333 3.72 -14.88 -15.08
C LEU A 333 2.48 -15.78 -15.13
N THR A 334 1.38 -15.32 -14.54
CA THR A 334 0.08 -15.98 -14.48
C THR A 334 -1.03 -15.02 -14.91
N ASN A 335 -2.23 -15.56 -15.18
CA ASN A 335 -3.40 -14.76 -15.56
C ASN A 335 -4.27 -14.33 -14.37
N GLU A 336 -3.86 -14.66 -13.15
CA GLU A 336 -4.56 -14.32 -11.91
C GLU A 336 -3.52 -13.96 -10.84
N PHE A 337 -3.87 -13.04 -9.94
CA PHE A 337 -3.14 -12.79 -8.70
C PHE A 337 -3.99 -13.20 -7.51
N LEU A 338 -3.45 -14.07 -6.67
CA LEU A 338 -4.04 -14.45 -5.40
C LEU A 338 -3.19 -13.85 -4.26
N PRO A 339 -3.72 -12.89 -3.47
CA PRO A 339 -2.95 -12.25 -2.39
C PRO A 339 -2.30 -13.24 -1.40
N ALA A 340 -2.89 -14.42 -1.24
CA ALA A 340 -2.36 -15.50 -0.40
C ALA A 340 -1.09 -16.17 -0.96
N GLU A 341 -0.90 -16.19 -2.27
CA GLU A 341 0.21 -16.86 -2.96
C GLU A 341 1.43 -15.93 -3.09
N GLY A 342 1.19 -14.62 -3.05
CA GLY A 342 2.22 -13.60 -2.99
C GLY A 342 2.72 -13.12 -4.36
N TYR A 343 3.36 -11.96 -4.35
CA TYR A 343 3.76 -11.23 -5.57
C TYR A 343 4.63 -12.05 -6.53
N ASP A 344 5.71 -12.66 -6.05
CA ASP A 344 6.72 -13.32 -6.91
C ASP A 344 6.24 -14.63 -7.57
N GLN A 345 5.07 -15.15 -7.19
CA GLN A 345 4.45 -16.31 -7.87
C GLN A 345 3.72 -15.89 -9.14
N HIS A 346 3.32 -14.62 -9.23
CA HIS A 346 2.46 -14.11 -10.28
C HIS A 346 3.16 -13.04 -11.13
N TYR A 347 4.21 -12.41 -10.61
CA TYR A 347 4.86 -11.29 -11.27
C TYR A 347 6.38 -11.33 -11.15
N LEU A 348 7.05 -10.98 -12.25
CA LEU A 348 8.47 -10.71 -12.29
C LEU A 348 8.70 -9.19 -12.31
N ALA A 349 9.23 -8.63 -11.22
CA ALA A 349 9.59 -7.22 -11.17
C ALA A 349 10.70 -6.90 -12.19
N ALA A 350 10.59 -5.75 -12.86
CA ALA A 350 11.61 -5.25 -13.77
C ALA A 350 12.95 -5.02 -13.06
N LEU A 351 14.05 -5.40 -13.73
CA LEU A 351 15.42 -5.29 -13.24
C LEU A 351 16.02 -3.90 -13.53
N LEU A 352 17.25 -3.66 -13.05
CA LEU A 352 18.02 -2.43 -13.30
C LEU A 352 18.57 -2.35 -14.74
N SER A 353 17.71 -2.49 -15.74
CA SER A 353 18.03 -2.42 -17.16
C SER A 353 18.30 -0.98 -17.63
N ASP A 354 18.97 -0.83 -18.78
CA ASP A 354 19.44 0.48 -19.27
C ASP A 354 18.34 1.38 -19.85
N ASP A 355 17.25 0.78 -20.33
CA ASP A 355 16.05 1.47 -20.76
C ASP A 355 15.29 2.08 -19.57
N LEU A 356 15.23 1.36 -18.45
CA LEU A 356 14.42 1.75 -17.28
C LEU A 356 15.17 2.54 -16.20
N TYR A 357 16.48 2.32 -16.06
CA TYR A 357 17.30 2.95 -15.01
C TYR A 357 18.60 3.52 -15.54
N PHE A 358 19.00 4.67 -14.98
CA PHE A 358 20.38 5.14 -15.05
C PHE A 358 21.32 4.14 -14.37
N VAL A 359 22.62 4.18 -14.69
CA VAL A 359 23.61 3.23 -14.15
C VAL A 359 23.76 3.29 -12.63
N ASP A 360 23.35 4.38 -12.00
CA ASP A 360 23.32 4.53 -10.55
C ASP A 360 21.98 4.10 -9.93
N GLY A 361 21.09 3.51 -10.71
CA GLY A 361 19.78 3.03 -10.29
C GLY A 361 18.72 4.13 -10.18
N GLN A 362 18.99 5.39 -10.58
CA GLN A 362 17.91 6.38 -10.70
C GLN A 362 16.91 5.92 -11.75
N ILE A 363 15.64 6.14 -11.46
CA ILE A 363 14.57 5.91 -12.42
C ILE A 363 14.80 6.77 -13.68
N LYS A 364 14.80 6.12 -14.85
CA LYS A 364 14.96 6.77 -16.17
C LYS A 364 13.64 6.84 -16.91
N ASP A 365 12.94 5.73 -16.96
CA ASP A 365 11.57 5.58 -17.47
C ASP A 365 10.63 5.06 -16.36
N GLU A 366 9.33 4.96 -16.61
CA GLU A 366 8.33 4.66 -15.59
C GLU A 366 8.47 3.24 -15.02
N VAL A 367 9.01 3.14 -13.79
CA VAL A 367 9.15 1.87 -13.04
C VAL A 367 8.27 1.79 -11.80
N TYR A 368 7.43 2.80 -11.57
CA TYR A 368 6.67 3.00 -10.33
C TYR A 368 7.60 3.04 -9.10
N GLU A 369 7.06 2.74 -7.92
CA GLU A 369 7.74 2.97 -6.64
C GLU A 369 8.47 1.73 -6.12
N TYR A 370 7.89 0.54 -6.28
CA TYR A 370 8.36 -0.69 -5.63
C TYR A 370 9.81 -1.03 -6.00
N ASN A 371 10.14 -1.07 -7.29
CA ASN A 371 11.44 -1.51 -7.75
C ASN A 371 12.55 -0.50 -7.35
N SER A 372 12.21 0.79 -7.27
CA SER A 372 13.09 1.83 -6.72
C SER A 372 13.24 1.67 -5.20
N PHE A 373 12.14 1.39 -4.49
CA PHE A 373 12.15 1.20 -3.05
C PHE A 373 13.02 0.03 -2.59
N ARG A 374 13.01 -1.09 -3.32
CA ARG A 374 13.87 -2.26 -3.05
C ARG A 374 15.36 -1.93 -3.07
N GLN A 375 15.76 -0.88 -3.78
CA GLN A 375 17.15 -0.41 -3.79
C GLN A 375 17.54 0.37 -2.54
N SER A 376 16.59 0.74 -1.68
CA SER A 376 16.82 1.68 -0.59
C SER A 376 17.35 1.01 0.69
N LYS A 377 18.08 1.79 1.50
CA LYS A 377 18.45 1.38 2.86
C LYS A 377 17.22 1.19 3.75
N MET A 378 16.14 1.92 3.49
CA MET A 378 14.88 1.83 4.23
C MET A 378 14.26 0.44 4.06
N PHE A 379 14.15 -0.03 2.81
CA PHE A 379 13.71 -1.39 2.50
C PHE A 379 14.59 -2.44 3.18
N ALA A 380 15.93 -2.31 3.10
CA ALA A 380 16.86 -3.25 3.73
C ALA A 380 16.77 -3.27 5.28
N LYS A 381 16.19 -2.22 5.89
CA LYS A 381 15.91 -2.16 7.34
C LYS A 381 14.49 -2.61 7.70
N GLY A 382 13.64 -2.87 6.71
CA GLY A 382 12.27 -3.37 6.87
C GLY A 382 11.19 -2.30 7.01
N VAL A 383 11.47 -1.07 6.55
CA VAL A 383 10.43 -0.04 6.37
C VAL A 383 9.44 -0.53 5.30
N ASN A 384 8.15 -0.25 5.50
CA ASN A 384 7.06 -0.57 4.57
C ASN A 384 6.40 0.69 4.00
N CYS A 385 5.57 0.52 2.98
CA CYS A 385 4.82 1.63 2.35
C CYS A 385 3.98 2.40 3.38
N SER A 386 3.31 1.68 4.28
CA SER A 386 2.39 2.23 5.26
C SER A 386 3.05 2.91 6.46
N ASP A 387 4.39 2.90 6.56
CA ASP A 387 5.12 3.75 7.51
C ASP A 387 5.06 5.23 7.11
N CYS A 388 4.97 5.50 5.80
CA CYS A 388 4.90 6.83 5.21
C CYS A 388 3.51 7.17 4.67
N HIS A 389 2.80 6.20 4.09
CA HIS A 389 1.49 6.38 3.49
C HIS A 389 0.36 5.83 4.38
N ASP A 390 -0.79 6.48 4.36
CA ASP A 390 -2.03 5.87 4.85
C ASP A 390 -2.69 5.09 3.69
N PRO A 391 -2.78 3.76 3.77
CA PRO A 391 -3.24 2.93 2.64
C PRO A 391 -4.71 3.14 2.29
N HIS A 392 -5.51 3.70 3.19
CA HIS A 392 -6.93 3.95 2.94
C HIS A 392 -7.12 5.26 2.22
N SER A 393 -6.49 6.35 2.66
CA SER A 393 -6.59 7.64 1.96
C SER A 393 -5.67 7.75 0.73
N ALA A 394 -4.66 6.88 0.62
CA ALA A 394 -3.54 6.97 -0.31
C ALA A 394 -2.70 8.27 -0.16
N GLN A 395 -2.87 9.00 0.95
CA GLN A 395 -2.10 10.19 1.27
C GLN A 395 -0.90 9.85 2.17
N LEU A 396 0.04 10.79 2.30
CA LEU A 396 1.09 10.70 3.30
C LEU A 396 0.51 10.85 4.70
N ARG A 397 1.09 10.16 5.68
CA ARG A 397 0.70 10.26 7.10
C ARG A 397 1.05 11.60 7.74
N SER A 398 1.99 12.33 7.13
CA SER A 398 2.41 13.67 7.49
C SER A 398 2.85 14.40 6.21
N ASP A 399 3.22 15.67 6.29
CA ASP A 399 3.81 16.34 5.14
C ASP A 399 5.17 15.73 4.73
N ASN A 400 5.71 16.18 3.59
CA ASN A 400 6.95 15.65 3.01
C ASN A 400 8.15 15.67 3.99
N GLN A 401 8.23 16.66 4.87
CA GLN A 401 9.28 16.74 5.90
C GLN A 401 8.95 15.79 7.05
N GLY A 402 7.73 15.90 7.56
CA GLY A 402 7.25 15.20 8.73
C GLY A 402 7.34 13.68 8.60
N VAL A 403 7.11 13.10 7.41
CA VAL A 403 7.24 11.65 7.21
C VAL A 403 8.68 11.16 7.36
N CYS A 404 9.67 11.95 6.94
CA CYS A 404 11.09 11.64 7.09
C CYS A 404 11.54 11.78 8.55
N LEU A 405 11.06 12.83 9.22
CA LEU A 405 11.47 13.17 10.59
C LEU A 405 10.90 12.24 11.67
N GLN A 406 10.03 11.28 11.29
CA GLN A 406 9.60 10.19 12.18
C GLN A 406 10.77 9.30 12.62
N CYS A 407 11.80 9.19 11.78
CA CYS A 407 12.98 8.35 12.02
C CYS A 407 14.30 9.14 11.95
N HIS A 408 14.34 10.24 11.19
CA HIS A 408 15.51 11.09 11.04
C HIS A 408 15.41 12.28 11.99
N ALA A 409 16.32 12.36 12.97
CA ALA A 409 16.28 13.41 14.01
C ALA A 409 16.37 14.82 13.40
N ALA A 410 15.36 15.67 13.67
CA ALA A 410 15.24 16.99 13.08
C ALA A 410 16.42 17.92 13.41
N ASP A 411 16.92 17.86 14.65
CA ASP A 411 18.10 18.61 15.11
C ASP A 411 19.40 18.24 14.38
N ARG A 412 19.39 17.13 13.63
CA ARG A 412 20.51 16.66 12.79
C ARG A 412 20.27 16.82 11.30
N TYR A 413 19.04 16.59 10.83
CA TYR A 413 18.73 16.49 9.40
C TYR A 413 17.92 17.68 8.86
N ASP A 414 17.06 18.30 9.66
CA ASP A 414 16.29 19.49 9.27
C ASP A 414 16.97 20.77 9.78
N VAL A 415 18.26 20.88 9.48
CA VAL A 415 19.11 22.01 9.87
C VAL A 415 19.95 22.48 8.69
N ALA A 416 20.21 23.79 8.62
CA ALA A 416 20.97 24.38 7.52
C ALA A 416 22.37 23.76 7.34
N ALA A 417 22.96 23.21 8.41
CA ALA A 417 24.24 22.49 8.34
C ALA A 417 24.16 21.14 7.60
N HIS A 418 22.96 20.56 7.44
CA HIS A 418 22.74 19.32 6.67
C HIS A 418 22.30 19.62 5.25
N HIS A 419 21.27 20.45 5.07
CA HIS A 419 20.72 20.70 3.75
C HIS A 419 21.44 21.84 3.01
N HIS A 420 22.24 22.67 3.68
CA HIS A 420 23.01 23.78 3.07
C HIS A 420 22.18 24.84 2.33
N HIS A 421 20.90 24.99 2.67
CA HIS A 421 20.00 26.02 2.11
C HIS A 421 19.47 26.93 3.23
N PRO A 422 20.02 28.14 3.46
CA PRO A 422 19.58 29.00 4.57
C PRO A 422 18.14 29.53 4.36
N ALA A 423 17.38 29.63 5.45
CA ALA A 423 15.96 30.06 5.44
C ALA A 423 15.73 31.50 4.93
N THR A 424 16.78 32.27 4.67
CA THR A 424 16.69 33.65 4.16
C THR A 424 16.37 33.73 2.67
N GLU A 425 16.50 32.62 1.92
CA GLU A 425 16.17 32.58 0.51
C GLU A 425 14.66 32.34 0.31
N ARG A 426 13.93 33.41 -0.04
CA ARG A 426 12.46 33.48 -0.24
C ARG A 426 11.90 32.60 -1.39
N LYS A 427 12.60 31.56 -1.86
CA LYS A 427 12.13 30.68 -2.95
C LYS A 427 12.12 29.22 -2.49
N ALA A 428 11.02 28.85 -1.83
CA ALA A 428 10.67 27.52 -1.33
C ALA A 428 11.65 26.93 -0.29
N ALA A 429 11.12 26.52 0.86
CA ALA A 429 11.88 25.68 1.77
C ALA A 429 12.20 24.36 1.06
N VAL A 430 13.49 24.08 0.82
CA VAL A 430 13.96 22.81 0.25
C VAL A 430 13.73 21.71 1.29
N GLY A 431 12.94 20.69 0.94
CA GLY A 431 12.63 19.58 1.84
C GLY A 431 13.50 18.34 1.57
N CYS A 432 13.42 17.35 2.47
CA CYS A 432 14.16 16.09 2.33
C CYS A 432 13.94 15.43 0.96
N VAL A 433 12.69 15.40 0.50
CA VAL A 433 12.27 14.74 -0.74
C VAL A 433 12.83 15.40 -1.99
N ASP A 434 13.18 16.69 -1.95
CA ASP A 434 13.66 17.41 -3.14
C ASP A 434 15.08 16.99 -3.53
N CYS A 435 15.88 16.54 -2.55
CA CYS A 435 17.21 15.98 -2.79
C CYS A 435 17.22 14.45 -2.81
N HIS A 436 16.51 13.80 -1.88
CA HIS A 436 16.58 12.35 -1.69
C HIS A 436 15.60 11.55 -2.54
N MET A 437 14.57 12.20 -3.09
CA MET A 437 13.53 11.60 -3.94
C MET A 437 13.32 12.43 -5.21
N PRO A 438 14.34 12.49 -6.09
CA PRO A 438 14.30 13.31 -7.30
C PRO A 438 13.07 12.99 -8.14
N GLN A 439 12.47 14.03 -8.73
CA GLN A 439 11.21 13.94 -9.45
C GLN A 439 11.43 13.87 -10.97
N ARG A 440 10.64 13.04 -11.65
CA ARG A 440 10.54 13.02 -13.12
C ARG A 440 9.07 13.07 -13.53
N THR A 441 8.80 13.68 -14.68
CA THR A 441 7.44 13.78 -15.21
C THR A 441 7.20 12.68 -16.22
N TYR A 442 6.17 11.88 -15.97
CA TYR A 442 5.67 10.82 -16.85
C TYR A 442 4.34 11.23 -17.45
N MET A 443 3.87 10.51 -18.47
CA MET A 443 2.56 10.74 -19.09
C MET A 443 2.29 12.21 -19.40
N VAL A 444 3.34 12.94 -19.81
CA VAL A 444 3.40 14.39 -20.10
C VAL A 444 3.22 15.30 -18.87
N VAL A 445 2.31 14.98 -17.95
CA VAL A 445 1.84 15.91 -16.89
C VAL A 445 1.88 15.33 -15.48
N ASP A 446 2.42 14.12 -15.31
CA ASP A 446 2.41 13.38 -14.05
C ASP A 446 3.78 13.35 -13.37
N PRO A 447 4.09 14.32 -12.48
CA PRO A 447 5.32 14.32 -11.71
C PRO A 447 5.32 13.20 -10.66
N ARG A 448 6.31 12.32 -10.72
CA ARG A 448 6.50 11.24 -9.75
C ARG A 448 7.91 11.24 -9.17
N ARG A 449 8.00 10.89 -7.89
CA ARG A 449 9.26 10.91 -7.12
C ARG A 449 9.89 9.52 -7.06
N ASP A 450 11.20 9.47 -7.26
CA ASP A 450 12.00 8.26 -7.08
C ASP A 450 11.97 7.80 -5.61
N HIS A 451 11.65 6.53 -5.37
CA HIS A 451 11.58 5.91 -4.04
C HIS A 451 12.85 5.15 -3.63
N SER A 452 13.99 5.40 -4.28
CA SER A 452 15.30 4.83 -3.89
C SER A 452 15.93 5.51 -2.67
N PHE A 453 15.42 6.68 -2.26
CA PHE A 453 15.84 7.46 -1.07
C PHE A 453 17.36 7.66 -0.99
N ARG A 454 17.98 7.99 -2.14
CA ARG A 454 19.44 8.03 -2.27
C ARG A 454 20.06 9.24 -1.59
N VAL A 455 21.30 9.10 -1.12
CA VAL A 455 22.15 10.26 -0.80
C VAL A 455 22.53 10.93 -2.13
N PRO A 456 22.34 12.25 -2.30
CA PRO A 456 22.75 12.96 -3.51
C PRO A 456 24.24 12.79 -3.78
N ARG A 457 24.58 12.35 -4.99
CA ARG A 457 25.94 12.06 -5.45
C ARG A 457 26.24 12.75 -6.79
N PRO A 458 26.34 14.09 -6.81
CA PRO A 458 26.54 14.84 -8.05
C PRO A 458 27.85 14.51 -8.77
N GLU A 459 28.86 13.96 -8.08
CA GLU A 459 30.11 13.49 -8.68
C GLU A 459 29.89 12.37 -9.72
N LEU A 460 28.81 11.58 -9.58
CA LEU A 460 28.48 10.54 -10.54
C LEU A 460 28.02 11.11 -11.89
N SER A 461 27.48 12.33 -11.92
CA SER A 461 27.01 12.95 -13.15
C SER A 461 28.14 13.16 -14.15
N GLU A 462 29.31 13.61 -13.70
CA GLU A 462 30.46 13.82 -14.59
C GLU A 462 31.04 12.51 -15.09
N ARG A 463 31.11 11.51 -14.21
CA ARG A 463 31.74 10.23 -14.52
C ARG A 463 30.87 9.36 -15.42
N TYR A 464 29.54 9.44 -15.25
CA TYR A 464 28.61 8.48 -15.83
C TYR A 464 27.46 9.08 -16.63
N GLY A 465 27.29 10.41 -16.62
CA GLY A 465 26.18 11.07 -17.30
C GLY A 465 24.82 10.84 -16.64
N VAL A 466 24.79 10.44 -15.36
CA VAL A 466 23.54 10.29 -14.60
C VAL A 466 23.05 11.66 -14.10
N PRO A 467 21.73 11.88 -13.94
CA PRO A 467 21.22 13.13 -13.37
C PRO A 467 21.63 13.30 -11.90
N ASN A 468 21.59 14.53 -11.39
CA ASN A 468 21.73 14.80 -9.96
C ASN A 468 20.63 15.75 -9.47
N ALA A 469 20.34 15.69 -8.17
CA ALA A 469 19.25 16.46 -7.57
C ALA A 469 19.51 17.97 -7.60
N CYS A 470 20.77 18.41 -7.45
CA CYS A 470 21.13 19.82 -7.38
C CYS A 470 20.74 20.57 -8.67
N GLN A 471 21.02 19.97 -9.84
CA GLN A 471 20.74 20.59 -11.14
C GLN A 471 19.26 20.65 -11.52
N GLN A 472 18.34 20.07 -10.73
CA GLN A 472 16.90 20.25 -10.94
C GLN A 472 16.47 21.70 -10.65
N CYS A 473 17.08 22.31 -9.64
CA CYS A 473 16.88 23.70 -9.24
C CYS A 473 17.98 24.62 -9.78
N HIS A 474 19.24 24.16 -9.77
CA HIS A 474 20.40 24.93 -10.23
C HIS A 474 20.77 24.62 -11.68
N ARG A 475 19.81 24.78 -12.60
CA ARG A 475 19.93 24.32 -14.00
C ARG A 475 21.08 24.94 -14.78
N GLU A 476 21.48 26.16 -14.43
CA GLU A 476 22.56 26.90 -15.11
C GLU A 476 23.95 26.52 -14.60
N LYS A 477 24.05 25.78 -13.49
CA LYS A 477 25.34 25.39 -12.90
C LYS A 477 25.77 24.03 -13.44
N PRO A 478 27.07 23.83 -13.75
CA PRO A 478 27.56 22.55 -14.24
C PRO A 478 27.55 21.48 -13.14
N ALA A 479 27.58 20.20 -13.52
CA ALA A 479 27.63 19.09 -12.57
C ALA A 479 28.90 19.16 -11.67
N ALA A 480 30.03 19.59 -12.25
CA ALA A 480 31.29 19.88 -11.55
C ALA A 480 31.09 20.76 -10.31
N TRP A 481 30.23 21.78 -10.43
CA TRP A 481 29.97 22.70 -9.34
C TRP A 481 29.27 21.98 -8.19
N ALA A 482 28.21 21.23 -8.49
CA ALA A 482 27.47 20.48 -7.46
C ALA A 482 28.36 19.45 -6.77
N ALA A 483 29.22 18.75 -7.53
CA ALA A 483 30.21 17.82 -7.00
C ALA A 483 31.22 18.53 -6.07
N ALA A 484 31.74 19.68 -6.48
CA ALA A 484 32.70 20.46 -5.69
C ALA A 484 32.08 21.00 -4.39
N GLU A 485 30.84 21.51 -4.42
CA GLU A 485 30.14 21.98 -3.22
C GLU A 485 29.89 20.86 -2.23
N VAL A 486 29.33 19.73 -2.69
CA VAL A 486 29.08 18.57 -1.82
C VAL A 486 30.39 18.04 -1.21
N LYS A 487 31.46 17.98 -2.01
CA LYS A 487 32.78 17.59 -1.52
C LYS A 487 33.34 18.58 -0.51
N HIS A 488 33.16 19.88 -0.73
CA HIS A 488 33.57 20.92 0.20
C HIS A 488 32.84 20.78 1.55
N TRP A 489 31.53 20.55 1.53
CA TRP A 489 30.72 20.37 2.75
C TRP A 489 31.10 19.12 3.54
N LEU A 490 31.32 17.99 2.85
CA LEU A 490 31.60 16.71 3.48
C LEU A 490 33.09 16.48 3.78
N GLY A 491 33.98 17.25 3.17
CA GLY A 491 35.43 17.01 3.19
C GLY A 491 35.88 15.77 2.39
N ARG A 492 34.95 15.16 1.64
CA ARG A 492 35.14 13.94 0.83
C ARG A 492 34.01 13.80 -0.17
N ASP A 493 34.15 12.87 -1.11
CA ASP A 493 33.04 12.53 -2.01
C ASP A 493 31.89 11.88 -1.22
N ALA A 494 30.66 12.15 -1.66
CA ALA A 494 29.48 11.60 -1.04
C ALA A 494 29.44 10.07 -1.20
N SER A 495 28.88 9.37 -0.22
CA SER A 495 28.73 7.91 -0.28
C SER A 495 27.34 7.53 0.20
N GLY A 496 26.69 6.65 -0.55
CA GLY A 496 25.31 6.22 -0.35
C GLY A 496 25.18 4.72 -0.06
N PHE A 497 23.96 4.21 -0.07
CA PHE A 497 23.70 2.79 0.09
C PHE A 497 23.91 2.02 -1.22
N GLN A 498 23.55 2.62 -2.36
CA GLN A 498 23.68 2.01 -3.68
C GLN A 498 25.13 2.12 -4.19
N GLN A 499 25.87 1.00 -4.17
CA GLN A 499 27.31 0.96 -4.51
C GLN A 499 27.61 0.21 -5.83
N PHE A 500 26.58 -0.07 -6.63
CA PHE A 500 26.71 -0.87 -7.87
C PHE A 500 26.99 -0.05 -9.14
N THR A 501 27.14 1.27 -9.06
CA THR A 501 27.20 2.18 -10.23
C THR A 501 28.35 1.84 -11.18
N ASP A 502 29.57 1.75 -10.65
CA ASP A 502 30.77 1.42 -11.43
C ASP A 502 30.62 0.05 -12.13
N THR A 503 30.08 -0.93 -11.40
CA THR A 503 29.80 -2.28 -11.90
C THR A 503 28.79 -2.26 -13.04
N LEU A 504 27.61 -1.66 -12.86
CA LEU A 504 26.59 -1.60 -13.90
C LEU A 504 27.06 -0.83 -15.13
N TYR A 505 27.83 0.25 -14.93
CA TYR A 505 28.43 0.98 -16.04
C TYR A 505 29.42 0.11 -16.84
N ALA A 506 30.30 -0.61 -16.14
CA ALA A 506 31.26 -1.51 -16.78
C ALA A 506 30.55 -2.64 -17.55
N VAL A 507 29.51 -3.24 -16.96
CA VAL A 507 28.70 -4.29 -17.58
C VAL A 507 27.99 -3.76 -18.84
N ARG A 508 27.28 -2.63 -18.74
CA ARG A 508 26.54 -2.06 -19.88
C ARG A 508 27.44 -1.62 -21.04
N ARG A 509 28.70 -1.30 -20.76
CA ARG A 509 29.71 -0.93 -21.77
C ARG A 509 30.65 -2.07 -22.16
N THR A 510 30.39 -3.29 -21.69
CA THR A 510 31.21 -4.48 -21.98
C THR A 510 32.71 -4.25 -21.71
N MET A 511 33.04 -3.54 -20.63
CA MET A 511 34.42 -3.21 -20.29
C MET A 511 35.19 -4.47 -19.85
N ILE A 512 36.49 -4.52 -20.13
CA ILE A 512 37.38 -5.57 -19.63
C ILE A 512 37.31 -5.58 -18.09
N GLY A 513 37.08 -6.75 -17.49
CA GLY A 513 36.96 -6.91 -16.04
C GLY A 513 35.56 -6.63 -15.46
N ALA A 514 34.56 -6.30 -16.27
CA ALA A 514 33.18 -6.09 -15.82
C ALA A 514 32.61 -7.31 -15.07
N GLU A 515 32.96 -8.53 -15.49
CA GLU A 515 32.52 -9.77 -14.84
C GLU A 515 33.07 -9.89 -13.40
N THR A 516 34.32 -9.46 -13.18
CA THR A 516 34.93 -9.42 -11.85
C THR A 516 34.23 -8.39 -10.95
N LEU A 517 33.93 -7.21 -11.49
CA LEU A 517 33.16 -6.18 -10.77
C LEU A 517 31.74 -6.64 -10.45
N LEU A 518 31.12 -7.42 -11.33
CA LEU A 518 29.79 -7.96 -11.10
C LEU A 518 29.80 -9.01 -9.98
N ARG A 519 30.75 -9.94 -10.00
CA ARG A 519 30.92 -10.91 -8.91
C ARG A 519 31.13 -10.21 -7.56
N GLY A 520 32.06 -9.26 -7.50
CA GLY A 520 32.34 -8.53 -6.27
C GLY A 520 31.21 -7.60 -5.79
N ALA A 521 30.20 -7.32 -6.60
CA ALA A 521 29.01 -6.56 -6.18
C ALA A 521 27.89 -7.46 -5.63
N LEU A 522 28.00 -8.79 -5.82
CA LEU A 522 27.06 -9.79 -5.31
C LEU A 522 27.51 -10.42 -4.00
N ASP A 523 28.83 -10.38 -3.72
CA ASP A 523 29.46 -10.75 -2.46
C ASP A 523 29.33 -9.62 -1.41
#